data_AF-A0A4Q2J2H8-F1
#
_entry.id   AF-A0A4Q2J2H8-F1
#
_cell.length_a   1.000
_cell.length_b   1.000
_cell.length_c   1.000
_cell.angle_alpha   90.00
_cell.angle_beta   90.00
_cell.angle_gamma   90.00
#
_symmetry.space_group_name_H-M   'P 1'
#
loop_
_entity.id
_entity.type
_entity.pdbx_description
1 polymer ?
#
loop_
_entity_poly.entity_id
_entity_poly.type
_entity_poly.pdbx_seq_one_letter_code
_entity_poly.pdbx_strand_id
1 'polypeptide(L)'
;MRCKLAIISKYNNLTPWRKTAMSKKVPVTLACGDYEIVRALKEGTVKPDGIDLTVVTEMDSTSRHWRFLRNREFDMAEVSCSSYMLARDNHFPIQAIPVFLHRRFRHGFVFINAKSGIVSPKDLIGKKIGVKSFQATAILWLRGILEHEYGVPHKSIEWFSELDEDVEFEPPADLKLTRLDHSQSIETMLLNGEVDAVLHTDLIKALVERDPRVTRLFPNYKNDEIDYFKRTGIFPIMHVMGIKQEILDRHPWIAINMYQAFEKSKEIAMARMENPRIVPLAWYREAWEEQEEILGSDPWEYGLTDANRHTLDTLAGYSFEQGLIRSKPALDDIFVDVSQGRKRGHVYRI
;
A
#
# COMPACT_ATOMS: atom_id res chain seq x y z
N MET A 1 48.65 -6.77 -70.32
CA MET A 1 48.30 -7.97 -69.52
C MET A 1 48.86 -7.78 -68.11
N ARG A 2 48.00 -7.94 -67.09
CA ARG A 2 48.28 -8.03 -65.64
C ARG A 2 48.59 -6.74 -64.86
N CYS A 3 47.50 -6.17 -64.33
CA CYS A 3 47.44 -5.52 -63.02
C CYS A 3 47.90 -6.48 -61.89
N LYS A 4 48.51 -5.94 -60.84
CA LYS A 4 47.91 -5.96 -59.48
C LYS A 4 48.68 -5.08 -58.49
N LEU A 5 47.90 -4.24 -57.81
CA LEU A 5 48.24 -3.34 -56.72
C LEU A 5 48.83 -4.06 -55.51
N ALA A 6 49.79 -3.40 -54.87
CA ALA A 6 50.13 -3.58 -53.47
C ALA A 6 49.13 -2.81 -52.60
N ILE A 7 48.49 -3.48 -51.63
CA ILE A 7 47.86 -2.85 -50.46
C ILE A 7 48.17 -3.69 -49.22
N ILE A 8 48.75 -3.01 -48.24
CA ILE A 8 49.03 -3.41 -46.87
C ILE A 8 47.71 -3.61 -46.12
N SER A 9 47.57 -4.65 -45.28
CA SER A 9 47.00 -4.51 -43.92
C SER A 9 47.07 -5.82 -43.14
N LYS A 10 47.89 -5.79 -42.07
CA LYS A 10 47.94 -6.77 -40.99
C LYS A 10 46.67 -6.65 -40.14
N TYR A 11 45.64 -7.46 -40.38
CA TYR A 11 44.60 -7.73 -39.37
C TYR A 11 44.02 -9.12 -39.62
N ASN A 12 44.64 -10.14 -39.03
CA ASN A 12 44.03 -11.48 -38.98
C ASN A 12 44.36 -12.22 -37.68
N ASN A 13 44.33 -11.49 -36.56
CA ASN A 13 44.29 -12.05 -35.22
C ASN A 13 43.16 -11.35 -34.44
N LEU A 14 41.91 -11.61 -34.81
CA LEU A 14 40.79 -11.40 -33.92
C LEU A 14 40.65 -12.68 -33.10
N THR A 15 41.18 -12.63 -31.87
CA THR A 15 40.81 -13.57 -30.80
C THR A 15 39.29 -13.74 -30.76
N PRO A 16 38.76 -14.97 -30.68
CA PRO A 16 37.33 -15.15 -30.48
C PRO A 16 36.99 -14.45 -29.17
N TRP A 17 36.11 -13.45 -29.23
CA TRP A 17 35.52 -12.85 -28.06
C TRP A 17 34.97 -14.01 -27.21
N ARG A 18 35.64 -14.30 -26.10
CA ARG A 18 35.09 -15.16 -25.06
C ARG A 18 33.65 -14.66 -24.87
N LYS A 19 32.67 -15.56 -24.98
CA LYS A 19 31.34 -15.33 -24.43
C LYS A 19 31.58 -15.00 -22.95
N THR A 20 31.76 -13.73 -22.63
CA THR A 20 31.76 -13.24 -21.27
C THR A 20 30.43 -13.71 -20.72
N ALA A 21 30.44 -14.62 -19.76
CA ALA A 21 29.23 -14.98 -19.06
C ALA A 21 28.60 -13.66 -18.62
N MET A 22 27.41 -13.33 -19.15
CA MET A 22 26.68 -12.16 -18.66
C MET A 22 26.64 -12.31 -17.14
N SER A 23 27.05 -11.27 -16.40
CA SER A 23 26.98 -11.29 -14.94
C SER A 23 25.59 -11.77 -14.54
N LYS A 24 25.51 -12.75 -13.64
CA LYS A 24 24.23 -13.31 -13.22
C LYS A 24 23.34 -12.17 -12.71
N LYS A 25 22.08 -12.15 -13.16
CA LYS A 25 21.06 -11.24 -12.64
C LYS A 25 20.94 -11.42 -11.12
N VAL A 26 20.61 -10.34 -10.41
CA VAL A 26 20.44 -10.40 -8.95
C VAL A 26 19.09 -11.05 -8.64
N PRO A 27 19.02 -12.16 -7.91
CA PRO A 27 17.76 -12.74 -7.48
C PRO A 27 17.10 -11.84 -6.42
N VAL A 28 15.82 -11.52 -6.63
CA VAL A 28 15.02 -10.71 -5.70
C VAL A 28 13.64 -11.34 -5.54
N THR A 29 13.21 -11.52 -4.29
CA THR A 29 11.86 -11.94 -3.94
C THR A 29 10.96 -10.74 -3.64
N LEU A 30 9.77 -10.72 -4.25
CA LEU A 30 8.74 -9.70 -4.04
C LEU A 30 7.46 -10.37 -3.55
N ALA A 31 7.01 -10.03 -2.34
CA ALA A 31 5.69 -10.42 -1.84
C ALA A 31 4.68 -9.27 -1.95
N CYS A 32 3.52 -9.48 -2.56
CA CYS A 32 2.49 -8.43 -2.68
C CYS A 32 1.10 -9.03 -2.91
N GLY A 33 0.06 -8.20 -2.95
CA GLY A 33 -1.27 -8.63 -3.35
C GLY A 33 -1.35 -9.02 -4.83
N ASP A 34 -2.31 -9.88 -5.16
CA ASP A 34 -2.59 -10.27 -6.54
C ASP A 34 -3.47 -9.23 -7.25
N TYR A 35 -2.87 -8.10 -7.62
CA TYR A 35 -3.55 -6.99 -8.27
C TYR A 35 -3.27 -6.95 -9.77
N GLU A 36 -4.21 -6.43 -10.57
CA GLU A 36 -4.02 -6.27 -12.01
C GLU A 36 -2.79 -5.38 -12.31
N ILE A 37 -2.56 -4.33 -11.53
CA ILE A 37 -1.40 -3.42 -11.67
C ILE A 37 -0.04 -4.07 -11.44
N VAL A 38 0.01 -5.29 -10.86
CA VAL A 38 1.24 -6.08 -10.67
C VAL A 38 1.29 -7.28 -11.62
N ARG A 39 0.19 -7.62 -12.28
CA ARG A 39 0.08 -8.81 -13.12
C ARG A 39 1.18 -8.92 -14.17
N ALA A 40 1.56 -7.82 -14.82
CA ALA A 40 2.61 -7.85 -15.85
C ALA A 40 3.99 -8.20 -15.28
N LEU A 41 4.29 -7.86 -14.03
CA LEU A 41 5.49 -8.32 -13.31
C LEU A 41 5.38 -9.80 -12.94
N LYS A 42 4.24 -10.20 -12.35
CA LYS A 42 3.98 -11.60 -11.93
C LYS A 42 4.10 -12.57 -13.11
N GLU A 43 3.54 -12.22 -14.26
CA GLU A 43 3.56 -13.03 -15.48
C GLU A 43 4.86 -12.86 -16.29
N GLY A 44 5.76 -11.94 -15.89
CA GLY A 44 7.04 -11.70 -16.56
C GLY A 44 6.94 -11.00 -17.92
N THR A 45 5.80 -10.37 -18.22
CA THR A 45 5.65 -9.46 -19.38
C THR A 45 6.52 -8.22 -19.21
N VAL A 46 6.58 -7.69 -17.98
CA VAL A 46 7.54 -6.68 -17.55
C VAL A 46 8.62 -7.38 -16.74
N LYS A 47 9.88 -7.12 -17.09
CA LYS A 47 11.04 -7.64 -16.35
C LYS A 47 11.92 -6.47 -15.91
N PRO A 48 12.17 -6.29 -14.62
CA PRO A 48 13.11 -5.27 -14.17
C PRO A 48 14.52 -5.56 -14.68
N ASP A 49 15.22 -4.50 -15.11
CA ASP A 49 16.57 -4.61 -15.66
C ASP A 49 17.56 -5.13 -14.60
N GLY A 50 18.40 -6.09 -14.98
CA GLY A 50 19.42 -6.67 -14.11
C GLY A 50 18.91 -7.57 -12.96
N ILE A 51 17.59 -7.72 -12.81
CA ILE A 51 16.97 -8.45 -11.71
C ILE A 51 16.31 -9.74 -12.22
N ASP A 52 16.48 -10.81 -11.45
CA ASP A 52 15.76 -12.07 -11.58
C ASP A 52 14.67 -12.09 -10.50
N LEU A 53 13.47 -11.59 -10.87
CA LEU A 53 12.39 -11.32 -9.93
C LEU A 53 11.51 -12.55 -9.73
N THR A 54 11.33 -12.96 -8.47
CA THR A 54 10.33 -13.96 -8.05
C THR A 54 9.18 -13.24 -7.33
N VAL A 55 7.97 -13.29 -7.91
CA VAL A 55 6.77 -12.65 -7.33
C VAL A 55 5.93 -13.69 -6.60
N VAL A 56 5.58 -13.41 -5.34
CA VAL A 56 4.78 -14.29 -4.47
C VAL A 56 3.50 -13.56 -4.05
N THR A 57 2.34 -14.07 -4.48
CA THR A 57 1.03 -13.44 -4.25
C THR A 57 0.08 -14.26 -3.37
N GLU A 58 0.40 -15.52 -3.10
CA GLU A 58 -0.48 -16.46 -2.39
C GLU A 58 -0.43 -16.28 -0.86
N MET A 59 -0.80 -15.09 -0.38
CA MET A 59 -0.95 -14.78 1.05
C MET A 59 -1.83 -13.54 1.27
N ASP A 60 -2.53 -13.50 2.41
CA ASP A 60 -3.25 -12.31 2.84
C ASP A 60 -2.28 -11.20 3.32
N SER A 61 -2.83 -9.99 3.49
CA SER A 61 -2.02 -8.82 3.88
C SER A 61 -1.41 -8.96 5.27
N THR A 62 -2.14 -9.49 6.25
CA THR A 62 -1.66 -9.67 7.63
C THR A 62 -0.47 -10.64 7.66
N SER A 63 -0.62 -11.80 7.02
CA SER A 63 0.46 -12.80 6.88
C SER A 63 1.69 -12.21 6.19
N ARG A 64 1.49 -11.43 5.12
CA ARG A 64 2.60 -10.79 4.38
C ARG A 64 3.35 -9.78 5.23
N HIS A 65 2.64 -8.88 5.90
CA HIS A 65 3.23 -7.82 6.72
C HIS A 65 4.05 -8.44 7.86
N TRP A 66 3.48 -9.42 8.56
CA TRP A 66 4.15 -10.15 9.63
C TRP A 66 5.45 -10.82 9.17
N ARG A 67 5.39 -11.59 8.08
CA ARG A 67 6.55 -12.32 7.53
C ARG A 67 7.65 -11.39 7.03
N PHE A 68 7.31 -10.22 6.50
CA PHE A 68 8.31 -9.25 6.08
C PHE A 68 8.90 -8.45 7.26
N LEU A 69 8.06 -7.85 8.10
CA LEU A 69 8.50 -6.93 9.15
C LEU A 69 9.23 -7.67 10.28
N ARG A 70 8.73 -8.83 10.72
CA ARG A 70 9.33 -9.61 11.81
C ARG A 70 10.36 -10.63 11.32
N ASN A 71 10.01 -11.45 10.32
CA ASN A 71 10.84 -12.59 9.93
C ASN A 71 11.81 -12.29 8.78
N ARG A 72 11.63 -11.15 8.09
CA ARG A 72 12.48 -10.72 6.97
C ARG A 72 12.59 -11.75 5.85
N GLU A 73 11.47 -12.44 5.59
CA GLU A 73 11.43 -13.58 4.66
C GLU A 73 11.53 -13.20 3.18
N PHE A 74 11.27 -11.93 2.83
CA PHE A 74 11.30 -11.45 1.45
C PHE A 74 12.24 -10.26 1.30
N ASP A 75 12.87 -10.12 0.14
CA ASP A 75 13.74 -8.98 -0.17
C ASP A 75 12.94 -7.68 -0.29
N MET A 76 11.75 -7.79 -0.87
CA MET A 76 10.76 -6.73 -0.98
C MET A 76 9.36 -7.24 -0.60
N ALA A 77 8.57 -6.39 0.03
CA ALA A 77 7.17 -6.70 0.26
C ALA A 77 6.28 -5.46 0.29
N GLU A 78 5.05 -5.61 -0.20
CA GLU A 78 3.99 -4.66 0.09
C GLU A 78 3.62 -4.72 1.58
N VAL A 79 3.65 -3.57 2.26
CA VAL A 79 3.44 -3.46 3.71
C VAL A 79 2.50 -2.32 4.08
N SER A 80 1.73 -2.52 5.15
CA SER A 80 0.97 -1.45 5.83
C SER A 80 1.85 -0.21 6.04
N CYS A 81 1.43 0.94 5.51
CA CYS A 81 2.17 2.19 5.62
C CYS A 81 2.35 2.64 7.08
N SER A 82 1.32 2.49 7.91
CA SER A 82 1.36 2.73 9.36
C SER A 82 2.38 1.82 10.07
N SER A 83 2.30 0.50 9.82
CA SER A 83 3.26 -0.47 10.40
C SER A 83 4.69 -0.19 9.92
N TYR A 84 4.85 0.28 8.68
CA TYR A 84 6.14 0.70 8.13
C TYR A 84 6.71 1.93 8.84
N MET A 85 5.91 3.00 9.03
CA MET A 85 6.35 4.19 9.76
C MET A 85 6.78 3.84 11.19
N LEU A 86 6.01 2.97 11.87
CA LEU A 86 6.37 2.46 13.19
C LEU A 86 7.65 1.62 13.18
N ALA A 87 7.81 0.72 12.21
CA ALA A 87 9.05 -0.04 12.04
C ALA A 87 10.26 0.88 11.84
N ARG A 88 10.13 1.98 11.09
CA ARG A 88 11.18 2.99 10.91
C ARG A 88 11.49 3.75 12.20
N ASP A 89 10.47 4.16 12.95
CA ASP A 89 10.62 4.80 14.27
C ASP A 89 11.33 3.86 15.27
N ASN A 90 11.12 2.54 15.14
CA ASN A 90 11.81 1.50 15.90
C ASN A 90 13.13 1.01 15.25
N HIS A 91 13.67 1.74 14.26
CA HIS A 91 14.96 1.49 13.62
C HIS A 91 15.11 0.12 12.92
N PHE A 92 14.01 -0.45 12.42
CA PHE A 92 14.09 -1.68 11.63
C PHE A 92 14.91 -1.41 10.35
N PRO A 93 15.83 -2.31 9.94
CA PRO A 93 16.68 -2.10 8.75
C PRO A 93 15.94 -2.34 7.42
N ILE A 94 14.86 -1.60 7.21
CA ILE A 94 14.04 -1.56 6.00
C ILE A 94 13.91 -0.11 5.54
N GLN A 95 13.70 0.06 4.24
CA GLN A 95 13.28 1.30 3.59
C GLN A 95 12.03 1.00 2.74
N ALA A 96 11.44 2.02 2.13
CA ALA A 96 10.38 1.86 1.16
C ALA A 96 10.73 2.54 -0.16
N ILE A 97 10.38 1.92 -1.28
CA ILE A 97 10.27 2.63 -2.55
C ILE A 97 8.87 3.25 -2.63
N PRO A 98 8.69 4.45 -3.21
CA PRO A 98 7.41 5.14 -3.24
C PRO A 98 6.46 4.54 -4.29
N VAL A 99 6.10 3.27 -4.09
CA VAL A 99 5.14 2.49 -4.89
C VAL A 99 3.98 2.12 -3.98
N PHE A 100 2.76 2.45 -4.40
CA PHE A 100 1.56 2.39 -3.56
C PHE A 100 0.50 1.49 -4.21
N LEU A 101 0.68 0.17 -4.09
CA LEU A 101 -0.17 -0.81 -4.77
C LEU A 101 -1.62 -0.82 -4.27
N HIS A 102 -1.83 -0.39 -3.02
CA HIS A 102 -3.14 -0.37 -2.39
C HIS A 102 -3.48 1.04 -1.92
N ARG A 103 -4.50 1.61 -2.57
CA ARG A 103 -5.21 2.82 -2.17
C ARG A 103 -6.68 2.50 -2.00
N ARG A 104 -7.33 3.13 -1.02
CA ARG A 104 -8.77 2.91 -0.80
C ARG A 104 -9.36 3.95 0.14
N PHE A 105 -10.53 4.47 -0.19
CA PHE A 105 -11.34 5.15 0.80
C PHE A 105 -11.88 4.18 1.87
N ARG A 106 -12.16 4.68 3.07
CA ARG A 106 -12.49 3.82 4.21
C ARG A 106 -13.85 4.08 4.85
N HIS A 107 -14.60 5.11 4.46
CA HIS A 107 -15.92 5.38 5.03
C HIS A 107 -16.85 4.15 4.91
N GLY A 108 -16.79 3.44 3.77
CA GLY A 108 -17.57 2.22 3.55
C GLY A 108 -17.23 1.01 4.43
N PHE A 109 -16.25 1.11 5.33
CA PHE A 109 -15.72 0.02 6.16
C PHE A 109 -15.92 0.23 7.67
N VAL A 110 -16.82 1.15 8.05
CA VAL A 110 -17.31 1.28 9.42
C VAL A 110 -18.64 0.55 9.52
N PHE A 111 -18.63 -0.59 10.23
CA PHE A 111 -19.80 -1.44 10.41
C PHE A 111 -20.35 -1.30 11.81
N ILE A 112 -21.66 -1.22 11.96
CA ILE A 112 -22.33 -1.04 13.25
C ILE A 112 -23.35 -2.14 13.47
N ASN A 113 -23.55 -2.49 14.74
CA ASN A 113 -24.70 -3.31 15.12
C ASN A 113 -25.97 -2.45 14.95
N ALA A 114 -26.97 -2.97 14.24
CA ALA A 114 -28.21 -2.26 13.93
C ALA A 114 -29.02 -1.86 15.18
N LYS A 115 -28.75 -2.48 16.34
CA LYS A 115 -29.38 -2.17 17.64
C LYS A 115 -28.52 -1.30 18.56
N SER A 116 -27.36 -0.83 18.12
CA SER A 116 -26.44 0.00 18.92
C SER A 116 -26.96 1.42 19.24
N GLY A 117 -27.97 1.87 18.49
CA GLY A 117 -28.49 3.24 18.54
C GLY A 117 -27.59 4.27 17.85
N ILE A 118 -26.52 3.84 17.17
CA ILE A 118 -25.63 4.72 16.40
C ILE A 118 -26.30 5.11 15.08
N VAL A 119 -26.46 6.41 14.84
CA VAL A 119 -27.03 6.95 13.60
C VAL A 119 -26.13 7.97 12.91
N SER A 120 -25.11 8.47 13.62
CA SER A 120 -24.12 9.41 13.12
C SER A 120 -22.73 9.08 13.68
N PRO A 121 -21.64 9.54 13.04
CA PRO A 121 -20.29 9.30 13.53
C PRO A 121 -20.05 9.75 14.97
N LYS A 122 -20.67 10.85 15.41
CA LYS A 122 -20.52 11.36 16.80
C LYS A 122 -21.09 10.42 17.86
N ASP A 123 -22.00 9.54 17.49
CA ASP A 123 -22.56 8.56 18.42
C ASP A 123 -21.56 7.43 18.77
N LEU A 124 -20.39 7.41 18.13
CA LEU A 124 -19.28 6.53 18.49
C LEU A 124 -18.55 6.96 19.78
N ILE A 125 -18.73 8.21 20.22
CA ILE A 125 -18.11 8.71 21.45
C ILE A 125 -18.62 7.90 22.65
N GLY A 126 -17.68 7.32 23.41
CA GLY A 126 -17.99 6.47 24.57
C GLY A 126 -18.44 5.05 24.23
N LYS A 127 -18.40 4.64 22.96
CA LYS A 127 -18.81 3.29 22.51
C LYS A 127 -17.66 2.29 22.55
N LYS A 128 -18.03 1.01 22.45
CA LYS A 128 -17.11 -0.12 22.31
C LYS A 128 -16.90 -0.42 20.83
N ILE A 129 -15.66 -0.35 20.36
CA ILE A 129 -15.35 -0.54 18.94
C ILE A 129 -14.28 -1.62 18.74
N GLY A 130 -14.59 -2.59 17.88
CA GLY A 130 -13.69 -3.67 17.50
C GLY A 130 -12.82 -3.32 16.28
N VAL A 131 -11.58 -3.82 16.27
CA VAL A 131 -10.64 -3.79 15.15
C VAL A 131 -9.90 -5.12 15.07
N LYS A 132 -9.42 -5.53 13.88
CA LYS A 132 -8.53 -6.70 13.80
C LYS A 132 -7.19 -6.42 14.47
N SER A 133 -6.51 -5.35 14.06
CA SER A 133 -5.33 -4.82 14.74
C SER A 133 -5.43 -3.29 14.84
N PHE A 134 -4.78 -2.71 15.85
CA PHE A 134 -4.92 -1.27 16.10
C PHE A 134 -4.03 -0.46 15.17
N GLN A 135 -2.84 -0.94 14.80
CA GLN A 135 -1.91 -0.16 13.98
C GLN A 135 -2.25 -0.15 12.48
N ALA A 136 -3.11 -1.06 11.99
CA ALA A 136 -3.32 -1.24 10.56
C ALA A 136 -3.68 0.08 9.86
N THR A 137 -3.08 0.33 8.70
CA THR A 137 -3.18 1.64 8.02
C THR A 137 -4.63 2.08 7.74
N ALA A 138 -5.50 1.13 7.36
CA ALA A 138 -6.91 1.42 7.16
C ALA A 138 -7.60 1.91 8.45
N ILE A 139 -7.23 1.34 9.59
CA ILE A 139 -7.79 1.70 10.90
C ILE A 139 -7.22 3.04 11.37
N LEU A 140 -5.93 3.30 11.13
CA LEU A 140 -5.32 4.61 11.39
C LEU A 140 -6.00 5.72 10.58
N TRP A 141 -6.21 5.50 9.27
CA TRP A 141 -6.96 6.43 8.42
C TRP A 141 -8.38 6.66 8.93
N LEU A 142 -9.09 5.59 9.28
CA LEU A 142 -10.46 5.70 9.81
C LEU A 142 -10.51 6.53 11.09
N ARG A 143 -9.59 6.28 12.04
CA ARG A 143 -9.52 7.07 13.28
C ARG A 143 -9.19 8.53 13.00
N GLY A 144 -8.24 8.79 12.11
CA GLY A 144 -7.90 10.16 11.70
C GLY A 144 -9.08 10.90 11.04
N ILE A 145 -9.77 10.24 10.11
CA ILE A 145 -10.98 10.79 9.47
C ILE A 145 -12.08 11.06 10.50
N LEU A 146 -12.38 10.08 11.36
CA LEU A 146 -13.39 10.23 12.41
C LEU A 146 -13.07 11.39 13.36
N GLU A 147 -11.81 11.57 13.71
CA GLU A 147 -11.37 12.63 14.62
C GLU A 147 -11.40 14.01 13.96
N HIS A 148 -10.80 14.16 12.79
CA HIS A 148 -10.60 15.46 12.13
C HIS A 148 -11.82 15.92 11.32
N GLU A 149 -12.55 15.01 10.66
CA GLU A 149 -13.71 15.36 9.83
C GLU A 149 -15.03 15.30 10.60
N TYR A 150 -15.12 14.45 11.63
CA TYR A 150 -16.38 14.21 12.35
C TYR A 150 -16.33 14.58 13.84
N GLY A 151 -15.17 14.97 14.37
CA GLY A 151 -15.01 15.37 15.76
C GLY A 151 -15.21 14.22 16.74
N VAL A 152 -14.72 13.03 16.40
CA VAL A 152 -14.76 11.82 17.23
C VAL A 152 -13.35 11.46 17.68
N PRO A 153 -12.88 11.96 18.84
CA PRO A 153 -11.52 11.69 19.31
C PRO A 153 -11.32 10.20 19.53
N HIS A 154 -10.22 9.63 19.02
CA HIS A 154 -9.95 8.19 19.17
C HIS A 154 -9.89 7.74 20.64
N LYS A 155 -9.45 8.60 21.56
CA LYS A 155 -9.40 8.32 23.02
C LYS A 155 -10.77 8.34 23.71
N SER A 156 -11.81 8.81 23.02
CA SER A 156 -13.18 8.80 23.53
C SER A 156 -13.85 7.41 23.43
N ILE A 157 -13.22 6.47 22.71
CA ILE A 157 -13.72 5.13 22.42
C ILE A 157 -13.03 4.08 23.31
N GLU A 158 -13.75 3.01 23.63
CA GLU A 158 -13.17 1.78 24.21
C GLU A 158 -12.86 0.80 23.07
N TRP A 159 -11.58 0.54 22.83
CA TRP A 159 -11.11 -0.28 21.71
C TRP A 159 -10.89 -1.73 22.10
N PHE A 160 -11.34 -2.63 21.22
CA PHE A 160 -11.09 -4.07 21.30
C PHE A 160 -10.35 -4.53 20.05
N SER A 161 -9.27 -5.27 20.23
CA SER A 161 -8.41 -5.70 19.13
C SER A 161 -8.21 -7.21 19.14
N GLU A 162 -8.22 -7.85 17.97
CA GLU A 162 -8.26 -9.31 17.85
C GLU A 162 -6.87 -9.96 17.70
N LEU A 163 -6.02 -9.38 16.85
CA LEU A 163 -4.75 -9.94 16.42
C LEU A 163 -3.57 -9.20 17.02
N ASP A 164 -2.42 -9.84 17.15
CA ASP A 164 -1.18 -9.16 17.51
C ASP A 164 -0.82 -8.04 16.52
N GLU A 165 -0.02 -7.09 17.00
CA GLU A 165 0.50 -6.00 16.20
C GLU A 165 1.70 -6.47 15.36
N ASP A 166 1.75 -6.11 14.06
CA ASP A 166 2.90 -6.33 13.17
C ASP A 166 4.21 -5.86 13.83
N VAL A 167 4.20 -4.62 14.32
CA VAL A 167 5.29 -4.01 15.09
C VAL A 167 4.77 -3.65 16.48
N GLU A 168 5.51 -4.02 17.53
CA GLU A 168 5.18 -3.66 18.90
C GLU A 168 5.23 -2.14 19.10
N PHE A 169 4.23 -1.61 19.81
CA PHE A 169 4.19 -0.24 20.28
C PHE A 169 3.63 -0.19 21.70
N GLU A 170 3.96 0.87 22.42
CA GLU A 170 3.38 1.14 23.73
C GLU A 170 2.17 2.07 23.54
N PRO A 171 0.93 1.61 23.81
CA PRO A 171 -0.24 2.48 23.72
C PRO A 171 -0.13 3.66 24.69
N PRO A 172 -0.60 4.87 24.31
CA PRO A 172 -0.72 5.97 25.25
C PRO A 172 -1.49 5.57 26.52
N ALA A 173 -1.05 6.03 27.68
CA ALA A 173 -1.65 5.64 28.97
C ALA A 173 -3.14 6.00 29.12
N ASP A 174 -3.61 6.99 28.37
CA ASP A 174 -5.00 7.43 28.32
C ASP A 174 -5.83 6.77 27.20
N LEU A 175 -5.24 5.85 26.42
CA LEU A 175 -5.93 5.06 25.42
C LEU A 175 -6.54 3.79 26.04
N LYS A 176 -7.85 3.62 25.90
CA LYS A 176 -8.57 2.41 26.32
C LYS A 176 -8.48 1.35 25.23
N LEU A 177 -7.47 0.49 25.27
CA LEU A 177 -7.26 -0.58 24.31
C LEU A 177 -7.12 -1.93 25.01
N THR A 178 -8.02 -2.86 24.68
CA THR A 178 -8.02 -4.23 25.19
C THR A 178 -7.74 -5.19 24.04
N ARG A 179 -6.75 -6.09 24.20
CA ARG A 179 -6.57 -7.24 23.30
C ARG A 179 -7.52 -8.35 23.74
N LEU A 180 -8.26 -8.90 22.80
CA LEU A 180 -9.18 -10.01 23.02
C LEU A 180 -8.44 -11.34 23.16
N ASP A 181 -9.07 -12.30 23.83
CA ASP A 181 -8.59 -13.69 23.86
C ASP A 181 -8.72 -14.33 22.47
N HIS A 182 -7.83 -15.28 22.16
CA HIS A 182 -7.81 -15.99 20.86
C HIS A 182 -9.11 -16.74 20.52
N SER A 183 -9.98 -17.01 21.50
CA SER A 183 -11.29 -17.63 21.29
C SER A 183 -12.39 -16.65 20.89
N GLN A 184 -12.13 -15.33 20.97
CA GLN A 184 -13.08 -14.28 20.65
C GLN A 184 -12.84 -13.73 19.24
N SER A 185 -13.89 -13.16 18.65
CA SER A 185 -13.86 -12.57 17.30
C SER A 185 -14.64 -11.25 17.31
N ILE A 186 -14.02 -10.17 16.83
CA ILE A 186 -14.68 -8.85 16.78
C ILE A 186 -15.94 -8.86 15.90
N GLU A 187 -15.98 -9.69 14.85
CA GLU A 187 -17.17 -9.82 13.99
C GLU A 187 -18.31 -10.54 14.71
N THR A 188 -18.00 -11.57 15.51
CA THR A 188 -19.00 -12.26 16.33
C THR A 188 -19.51 -11.35 17.45
N MET A 189 -18.60 -10.62 18.12
CA MET A 189 -18.96 -9.65 19.15
C MET A 189 -19.86 -8.54 18.59
N LEU A 190 -19.60 -8.08 17.36
CA LEU A 190 -20.46 -7.11 16.68
C LEU A 190 -21.87 -7.66 16.49
N LEU A 191 -22.02 -8.90 16.01
CA LEU A 191 -23.33 -9.54 15.81
C LEU A 191 -24.10 -9.74 17.12
N ASN A 192 -23.39 -10.03 18.21
CA ASN A 192 -23.96 -10.21 19.54
C ASN A 192 -24.27 -8.89 20.26
N GLY A 193 -23.76 -7.75 19.75
CA GLY A 193 -23.90 -6.44 20.40
C GLY A 193 -22.97 -6.26 21.60
N GLU A 194 -21.90 -7.06 21.69
CA GLU A 194 -20.84 -6.92 22.70
C GLU A 194 -19.90 -5.75 22.39
N VAL A 195 -19.71 -5.48 21.09
CA VAL A 195 -19.19 -4.20 20.58
C VAL A 195 -20.25 -3.52 19.73
N ASP A 196 -20.29 -2.19 19.78
CA ASP A 196 -21.28 -1.38 19.08
C ASP A 196 -20.95 -1.22 17.59
N ALA A 197 -19.65 -1.18 17.27
CA ALA A 197 -19.13 -1.00 15.92
C ALA A 197 -17.83 -1.76 15.69
N VAL A 198 -17.47 -1.94 14.42
CA VAL A 198 -16.19 -2.47 13.96
C VAL A 198 -15.65 -1.56 12.86
N LEU A 199 -14.39 -1.14 13.01
CA LEU A 199 -13.60 -0.61 11.90
C LEU A 199 -12.84 -1.78 11.28
N HIS A 200 -13.09 -2.05 10.00
CA HIS A 200 -12.51 -3.23 9.34
C HIS A 200 -11.66 -2.84 8.14
N THR A 201 -10.70 -3.71 7.78
CA THR A 201 -9.84 -3.52 6.59
C THR A 201 -10.47 -4.09 5.32
N ASP A 202 -11.48 -4.94 5.47
CA ASP A 202 -12.18 -5.66 4.41
C ASP A 202 -13.71 -5.70 4.66
N LEU A 203 -14.49 -6.22 3.72
CA LEU A 203 -15.89 -6.53 3.95
C LEU A 203 -16.01 -7.69 4.95
N ILE A 204 -16.90 -7.53 5.93
CA ILE A 204 -17.19 -8.59 6.91
C ILE A 204 -18.25 -9.54 6.38
N LYS A 205 -18.19 -10.81 6.82
CA LYS A 205 -19.08 -11.87 6.32
C LYS A 205 -20.57 -11.50 6.45
N ALA A 206 -20.95 -10.99 7.61
CA ALA A 206 -22.32 -10.58 7.91
C ALA A 206 -22.88 -9.58 6.88
N LEU A 207 -22.03 -8.68 6.36
CA LEU A 207 -22.43 -7.68 5.39
C LEU A 207 -22.60 -8.26 3.99
N VAL A 208 -21.71 -9.17 3.59
CA VAL A 208 -21.78 -9.88 2.31
C VAL A 208 -23.04 -10.76 2.26
N GLU A 209 -23.35 -11.43 3.37
CA GLU A 209 -24.56 -12.25 3.55
C GLU A 209 -25.83 -11.41 3.80
N ARG A 210 -25.71 -10.08 3.89
CA ARG A 210 -26.82 -9.15 4.16
C ARG A 210 -27.56 -9.45 5.46
N ASP A 211 -26.83 -9.84 6.50
CA ASP A 211 -27.37 -10.04 7.84
C ASP A 211 -27.99 -8.72 8.37
N PRO A 212 -29.28 -8.69 8.71
CA PRO A 212 -29.97 -7.46 9.11
C PRO A 212 -29.48 -6.87 10.43
N ARG A 213 -28.65 -7.60 11.20
CA ARG A 213 -28.06 -7.12 12.45
C ARG A 213 -26.88 -6.17 12.22
N VAL A 214 -26.34 -6.10 11.00
CA VAL A 214 -25.16 -5.30 10.68
C VAL A 214 -25.47 -4.35 9.53
N THR A 215 -25.07 -3.09 9.68
CA THR A 215 -25.14 -2.09 8.61
C THR A 215 -23.87 -1.25 8.58
N ARG A 216 -23.73 -0.40 7.56
CA ARG A 216 -22.68 0.62 7.51
C ARG A 216 -23.10 1.84 8.32
N LEU A 217 -22.16 2.45 9.01
CA LEU A 217 -22.34 3.78 9.61
C LEU A 217 -22.61 4.84 8.54
N PHE A 218 -21.91 4.73 7.40
CA PHE A 218 -22.06 5.62 6.25
C PHE A 218 -22.90 4.91 5.18
N PRO A 219 -24.23 5.08 5.15
CA PRO A 219 -25.09 4.41 4.18
C PRO A 219 -24.83 4.88 2.74
N ASN A 220 -24.35 6.12 2.56
CA ASN A 220 -23.98 6.71 1.26
C ASN A 220 -22.47 6.96 1.15
N TYR A 221 -21.67 6.00 1.63
CA TYR A 221 -20.22 6.12 1.73
C TYR A 221 -19.54 6.63 0.47
N LYS A 222 -20.01 6.27 -0.74
CA LYS A 222 -19.42 6.77 -1.99
C LYS A 222 -19.47 8.31 -2.07
N ASN A 223 -20.61 8.92 -1.76
CA ASN A 223 -20.73 10.38 -1.78
C ASN A 223 -19.92 11.02 -0.65
N ASP A 224 -19.90 10.43 0.55
CA ASP A 224 -19.06 10.89 1.66
C ASP A 224 -17.57 10.88 1.27
N GLU A 225 -17.14 9.85 0.54
CA GLU A 225 -15.77 9.67 0.04
C GLU A 225 -15.42 10.67 -1.07
N ILE A 226 -16.34 10.93 -1.99
CA ILE A 226 -16.18 11.96 -3.03
C ILE A 226 -16.07 13.36 -2.38
N ASP A 227 -16.94 13.66 -1.42
CA ASP A 227 -16.93 14.94 -0.72
C ASP A 227 -15.65 15.11 0.11
N TYR A 228 -15.18 14.04 0.77
CA TYR A 228 -13.89 14.01 1.44
C TYR A 228 -12.74 14.30 0.47
N PHE A 229 -12.70 13.63 -0.69
CA PHE A 229 -11.68 13.87 -1.70
C PHE A 229 -11.72 15.30 -2.24
N LYS A 230 -12.90 15.85 -2.53
CA LYS A 230 -13.04 17.24 -3.01
C LYS A 230 -12.52 18.27 -2.00
N ARG A 231 -12.70 18.03 -0.70
CA ARG A 231 -12.24 18.94 0.35
C ARG A 231 -10.74 18.82 0.64
N THR A 232 -10.21 17.59 0.62
CA THR A 232 -8.86 17.29 1.12
C THR A 232 -7.85 17.00 0.02
N GLY A 233 -8.29 16.59 -1.16
CA GLY A 233 -7.44 16.04 -2.21
C GLY A 233 -6.86 14.66 -1.88
N ILE A 234 -7.31 14.01 -0.79
CA ILE A 234 -6.70 12.78 -0.29
C ILE A 234 -7.45 11.55 -0.82
N PHE A 235 -6.79 10.77 -1.67
CA PHE A 235 -7.15 9.38 -1.92
C PHE A 235 -6.21 8.46 -1.11
N PRO A 236 -6.68 7.87 0.02
CA PRO A 236 -5.79 7.31 1.03
C PRO A 236 -4.86 6.20 0.53
N ILE A 237 -3.56 6.34 0.83
CA ILE A 237 -2.53 5.32 0.62
C ILE A 237 -2.57 4.32 1.78
N MET A 238 -2.75 3.04 1.46
CA MET A 238 -2.80 1.96 2.46
C MET A 238 -1.44 1.33 2.67
N HIS A 239 -0.80 0.94 1.58
CA HIS A 239 0.42 0.15 1.63
C HIS A 239 1.56 0.84 0.86
N VAL A 240 2.78 0.59 1.32
CA VAL A 240 4.03 0.99 0.66
C VAL A 240 4.80 -0.26 0.23
N MET A 241 5.75 -0.09 -0.68
CA MET A 241 6.62 -1.18 -1.10
C MET A 241 7.92 -1.17 -0.29
N GLY A 242 7.97 -1.98 0.75
CA GLY A 242 9.13 -2.18 1.60
C GLY A 242 10.26 -2.92 0.87
N ILE A 243 11.49 -2.57 1.20
CA ILE A 243 12.72 -3.20 0.73
C ILE A 243 13.71 -3.31 1.90
N LYS A 244 14.40 -4.44 2.00
CA LYS A 244 15.44 -4.60 3.02
C LYS A 244 16.60 -3.62 2.77
N GLN A 245 17.14 -3.04 3.84
CA GLN A 245 18.30 -2.16 3.76
C GLN A 245 19.51 -2.84 3.13
N GLU A 246 19.75 -4.12 3.42
CA GLU A 246 20.90 -4.88 2.87
C GLU A 246 20.90 -4.98 1.33
N ILE A 247 19.72 -4.93 0.70
CA ILE A 247 19.58 -4.95 -0.75
C ILE A 247 20.03 -3.59 -1.32
N LEU A 248 19.65 -2.50 -0.66
CA LEU A 248 20.05 -1.14 -1.05
C LEU A 248 21.55 -0.92 -0.84
N ASP A 249 22.12 -1.45 0.23
CA ASP A 249 23.55 -1.31 0.53
C ASP A 249 24.42 -2.02 -0.52
N ARG A 250 23.96 -3.17 -1.04
CA ARG A 250 24.69 -3.97 -2.04
C ARG A 250 24.38 -3.55 -3.48
N HIS A 251 23.14 -3.18 -3.75
CA HIS A 251 22.60 -2.98 -5.09
C HIS A 251 21.60 -1.80 -5.10
N PRO A 252 22.05 -0.55 -4.84
CA PRO A 252 21.15 0.60 -4.70
C PRO A 252 20.27 0.86 -5.94
N TRP A 253 20.77 0.50 -7.13
CA TRP A 253 20.05 0.60 -8.40
C TRP A 253 18.80 -0.30 -8.49
N ILE A 254 18.65 -1.30 -7.61
CA ILE A 254 17.45 -2.17 -7.59
C ILE A 254 16.19 -1.37 -7.29
N ALA A 255 16.25 -0.41 -6.37
CA ALA A 255 15.10 0.42 -6.04
C ALA A 255 14.54 1.15 -7.27
N ILE A 256 15.44 1.72 -8.06
CA ILE A 256 15.09 2.48 -9.26
C ILE A 256 14.53 1.54 -10.35
N ASN A 257 15.19 0.41 -10.62
CA ASN A 257 14.74 -0.53 -11.64
C ASN A 257 13.41 -1.18 -11.27
N MET A 258 13.18 -1.45 -9.98
CA MET A 258 11.89 -1.95 -9.49
C MET A 258 10.80 -0.89 -9.60
N TYR A 259 11.08 0.37 -9.23
CA TYR A 259 10.14 1.48 -9.40
C TYR A 259 9.68 1.60 -10.86
N GLN A 260 10.62 1.60 -11.81
CA GLN A 260 10.31 1.66 -13.25
C GLN A 260 9.50 0.47 -13.73
N ALA A 261 9.80 -0.73 -13.22
CA ALA A 261 9.08 -1.94 -13.57
C ALA A 261 7.64 -1.93 -13.01
N PHE A 262 7.43 -1.40 -11.80
CA PHE A 262 6.10 -1.17 -11.23
C PHE A 262 5.29 -0.14 -12.03
N GLU A 263 5.89 1.00 -12.37
CA GLU A 263 5.26 2.01 -13.24
C GLU A 263 4.84 1.37 -14.58
N LYS A 264 5.73 0.61 -15.22
CA LYS A 264 5.41 -0.04 -16.50
C LYS A 264 4.30 -1.08 -16.38
N SER A 265 4.28 -1.83 -15.27
CA SER A 265 3.22 -2.80 -15.00
C SER A 265 1.86 -2.11 -14.79
N LYS A 266 1.83 -1.01 -14.03
CA LYS A 266 0.64 -0.18 -13.83
C LYS A 266 0.13 0.40 -15.16
N GLU A 267 1.01 0.97 -15.99
CA GLU A 267 0.62 1.49 -17.32
C GLU A 267 -0.10 0.43 -18.17
N ILE A 268 0.46 -0.78 -18.25
CA ILE A 268 -0.14 -1.89 -19.01
C ILE A 268 -1.49 -2.28 -18.44
N ALA A 269 -1.60 -2.36 -17.11
CA ALA A 269 -2.84 -2.68 -16.43
C ALA A 269 -3.92 -1.62 -16.67
N MET A 270 -3.61 -0.33 -16.48
CA MET A 270 -4.55 0.77 -16.67
C MET A 270 -5.07 0.82 -18.12
N ALA A 271 -4.19 0.67 -19.11
CA ALA A 271 -4.59 0.60 -20.52
C ALA A 271 -5.48 -0.62 -20.83
N ARG A 272 -5.25 -1.76 -20.14
CA ARG A 272 -6.07 -2.95 -20.28
C ARG A 272 -7.45 -2.76 -19.63
N MET A 273 -7.50 -2.15 -18.44
CA MET A 273 -8.71 -1.92 -17.66
C MET A 273 -9.70 -0.97 -18.34
N GLU A 274 -9.26 -0.15 -19.30
CA GLU A 274 -10.17 0.66 -20.11
C GLU A 274 -11.20 -0.18 -20.89
N ASN A 275 -10.86 -1.43 -21.23
CA ASN A 275 -11.75 -2.32 -21.97
C ASN A 275 -12.84 -2.93 -21.06
N PRO A 276 -14.13 -2.55 -21.21
CA PRO A 276 -15.18 -3.02 -20.31
C PRO A 276 -15.46 -4.53 -20.40
N ARG A 277 -15.00 -5.20 -21.45
CA ARG A 277 -15.24 -6.64 -21.66
C ARG A 277 -14.48 -7.54 -20.68
N ILE A 278 -13.47 -7.02 -19.98
CA ILE A 278 -12.65 -7.82 -19.05
C ILE A 278 -13.22 -7.86 -17.62
N VAL A 279 -14.18 -6.99 -17.31
CA VAL A 279 -14.84 -6.93 -16.00
C VAL A 279 -16.33 -7.22 -16.17
N PRO A 280 -16.89 -8.25 -15.51
CA PRO A 280 -18.29 -8.64 -15.69
C PRO A 280 -19.24 -7.76 -14.86
N LEU A 281 -19.18 -6.43 -15.06
CA LEU A 281 -20.09 -5.46 -14.44
C LEU A 281 -20.84 -4.71 -15.54
N ALA A 282 -22.19 -4.67 -15.42
CA ALA A 282 -23.07 -4.08 -16.44
C ALA A 282 -22.75 -2.60 -16.72
N TRP A 283 -22.42 -1.84 -15.67
CA TRP A 283 -22.14 -0.39 -15.74
C TRP A 283 -20.64 -0.09 -15.53
N TYR A 284 -19.76 -1.01 -15.92
CA TYR A 284 -18.32 -0.83 -15.71
C TYR A 284 -17.79 0.46 -16.35
N ARG A 285 -18.15 0.74 -17.61
CA ARG A 285 -17.65 1.90 -18.34
C ARG A 285 -18.11 3.22 -17.71
N GLU A 286 -19.36 3.30 -17.29
CA GLU A 286 -19.91 4.46 -16.59
C GLU A 286 -19.17 4.70 -15.26
N ALA A 287 -18.94 3.65 -14.47
CA ALA A 287 -18.18 3.76 -13.23
C ALA A 287 -16.71 4.17 -13.45
N TRP A 288 -16.11 3.73 -14.57
CA TRP A 288 -14.75 4.13 -14.97
C TRP A 288 -14.69 5.62 -15.33
N GLU A 289 -15.61 6.10 -16.17
CA GLU A 289 -15.69 7.51 -16.59
C GLU A 289 -15.94 8.45 -15.40
N GLU A 290 -16.86 8.08 -14.52
CA GLU A 290 -17.13 8.83 -13.29
C GLU A 290 -15.89 8.87 -12.37
N GLN A 291 -15.15 7.77 -12.25
CA GLN A 291 -13.91 7.75 -11.48
C GLN A 291 -12.85 8.69 -12.08
N GLU A 292 -12.69 8.70 -13.41
CA GLU A 292 -11.76 9.61 -14.09
C GLU A 292 -12.14 11.07 -13.90
N GLU A 293 -13.44 11.41 -13.91
CA GLU A 293 -13.92 12.76 -13.63
C GLU A 293 -13.61 13.20 -12.19
N ILE A 294 -13.66 12.28 -11.23
CA ILE A 294 -13.47 12.58 -9.80
C ILE A 294 -11.98 12.57 -9.42
N LEU A 295 -11.24 11.54 -9.82
CA LEU A 295 -9.87 11.27 -9.34
C LEU A 295 -8.78 11.50 -10.40
N GLY A 296 -9.17 11.80 -11.64
CA GLY A 296 -8.24 11.91 -12.78
C GLY A 296 -7.88 10.55 -13.39
N SER A 297 -6.98 10.58 -14.37
CA SER A 297 -6.63 9.42 -15.20
C SER A 297 -5.70 8.40 -14.53
N ASP A 298 -4.96 8.80 -13.49
CA ASP A 298 -4.09 7.90 -12.72
C ASP A 298 -4.21 8.12 -11.20
N PRO A 299 -5.29 7.63 -10.56
CA PRO A 299 -5.44 7.67 -9.11
C PRO A 299 -4.41 6.80 -8.36
N TRP A 300 -3.68 5.94 -9.06
CA TRP A 300 -2.61 5.09 -8.52
C TRP A 300 -1.22 5.64 -8.84
N GLU A 301 -1.07 6.96 -8.95
CA GLU A 301 0.25 7.57 -9.14
C GLU A 301 1.26 7.09 -8.09
N TYR A 302 2.49 6.81 -8.55
CA TYR A 302 3.62 6.47 -7.69
C TYR A 302 4.56 7.67 -7.52
N GLY A 303 5.53 7.55 -6.64
CA GLY A 303 6.51 8.59 -6.36
C GLY A 303 6.07 9.55 -5.24
N LEU A 304 7.02 10.33 -4.74
CA LEU A 304 6.76 11.40 -3.77
C LEU A 304 6.35 12.70 -4.47
N THR A 305 5.26 12.63 -5.26
CA THR A 305 4.56 13.79 -5.83
C THR A 305 4.01 14.67 -4.72
N ASP A 306 3.64 15.92 -5.02
CA ASP A 306 3.05 16.82 -4.02
C ASP A 306 1.77 16.25 -3.39
N ALA A 307 0.92 15.59 -4.19
CA ALA A 307 -0.31 14.94 -3.71
C ALA A 307 -0.02 13.73 -2.81
N ASN A 308 0.97 12.91 -3.17
CA ASN A 308 1.38 11.78 -2.34
C ASN A 308 2.08 12.22 -1.06
N ARG A 309 2.90 13.27 -1.11
CA ARG A 309 3.49 13.89 0.09
C ARG A 309 2.41 14.39 1.01
N HIS A 310 1.43 15.15 0.51
CA HIS A 310 0.29 15.61 1.31
C HIS A 310 -0.46 14.45 1.99
N THR A 311 -0.72 13.37 1.24
CA THR A 311 -1.39 12.17 1.77
C THR A 311 -0.56 11.47 2.86
N LEU A 312 0.74 11.27 2.62
CA LEU A 312 1.64 10.58 3.55
C LEU A 312 1.95 11.43 4.80
N ASP A 313 2.12 12.74 4.65
CA ASP A 313 2.32 13.67 5.75
C ASP A 313 1.07 13.73 6.66
N THR A 314 -0.12 13.69 6.07
CA THR A 314 -1.38 13.59 6.83
C THR A 314 -1.44 12.29 7.63
N LEU A 315 -1.11 11.15 7.00
CA LEU A 315 -1.06 9.86 7.69
C LEU A 315 -0.01 9.83 8.81
N ALA A 316 1.18 10.39 8.57
CA ALA A 316 2.23 10.53 9.58
C ALA A 316 1.77 11.44 10.73
N GLY A 317 1.01 12.49 10.43
CA GLY A 317 0.30 13.34 11.40
C GLY A 317 -0.60 12.52 12.31
N TYR A 318 -1.53 11.74 11.73
CA TYR A 318 -2.42 10.86 12.50
C TYR A 318 -1.64 9.84 13.33
N SER A 319 -0.59 9.24 12.77
CA SER A 319 0.25 8.28 13.48
C SER A 319 0.90 8.89 14.74
N PHE A 320 1.42 10.11 14.60
CA PHE A 320 2.04 10.85 15.71
C PHE A 320 1.00 11.28 16.76
N GLU A 321 -0.11 11.88 16.34
CA GLU A 321 -1.19 12.35 17.23
C GLU A 321 -1.80 11.22 18.06
N GLN A 322 -1.89 10.02 17.49
CA GLN A 322 -2.45 8.83 18.13
C GLN A 322 -1.40 8.01 18.90
N GLY A 323 -0.15 8.50 18.98
CA GLY A 323 0.92 7.90 19.77
C GLY A 323 1.47 6.59 19.23
N LEU A 324 1.33 6.32 17.92
CA LEU A 324 1.96 5.16 17.29
C LEU A 324 3.46 5.40 17.06
N ILE A 325 3.84 6.58 16.54
CA ILE A 325 5.25 6.97 16.32
C ILE A 325 5.68 8.08 17.28
N ARG A 326 6.95 8.08 17.68
CA ARG A 326 7.51 9.06 18.63
C ARG A 326 7.78 10.42 18.00
N SER A 327 7.99 10.46 16.69
CA SER A 327 8.25 11.69 15.94
C SER A 327 7.71 11.59 14.51
N LYS A 328 7.38 12.74 13.89
CA LYS A 328 7.00 12.77 12.48
C LYS A 328 8.25 12.68 11.60
N PRO A 329 8.43 11.61 10.81
CA PRO A 329 9.58 11.48 9.93
C PRO A 329 9.49 12.47 8.76
N ALA A 330 10.62 12.96 8.27
CA ALA A 330 10.65 13.52 6.93
C ALA A 330 10.48 12.38 5.92
N LEU A 331 9.59 12.56 4.94
CA LEU A 331 9.31 11.50 3.96
C LEU A 331 10.58 11.08 3.19
N ASP A 332 11.49 12.00 2.93
CA ASP A 332 12.76 11.73 2.25
C ASP A 332 13.72 10.85 3.09
N ASP A 333 13.53 10.74 4.41
CA ASP A 333 14.32 9.87 5.29
C ASP A 333 13.77 8.43 5.35
N ILE A 334 12.51 8.25 4.98
CA ILE A 334 11.79 6.97 5.02
C ILE A 334 11.38 6.47 3.63
N PHE A 335 11.78 7.14 2.57
CA PHE A 335 11.59 6.63 1.21
C PHE A 335 12.90 6.73 0.44
N VAL A 336 13.20 5.71 -0.35
CA VAL A 336 14.37 5.72 -1.23
C VAL A 336 14.15 6.75 -2.34
N ASP A 337 15.14 7.59 -2.59
CA ASP A 337 15.18 8.43 -3.78
C ASP A 337 15.28 7.55 -5.03
N VAL A 338 14.20 7.53 -5.80
CA VAL A 338 14.08 6.80 -7.06
C VAL A 338 14.24 7.70 -8.29
N SER A 339 14.66 8.96 -8.08
CA SER A 339 14.98 9.86 -9.17
C SER A 339 16.21 9.35 -9.93
N GLN A 340 16.09 9.25 -11.25
CA GLN A 340 17.25 9.20 -12.13
C GLN A 340 17.53 10.64 -12.51
N GLY A 341 18.74 11.14 -12.23
CA GLY A 341 19.14 12.53 -12.51
C GLY A 341 18.77 13.03 -13.91
N ARG A 342 18.89 14.35 -14.14
CA ARG A 342 18.28 15.04 -15.29
C ARG A 342 18.58 14.37 -16.64
N LYS A 343 17.51 13.95 -17.30
CA LYS A 343 17.45 13.74 -18.74
C LYS A 343 17.51 15.09 -19.46
N ARG A 344 18.46 15.32 -20.36
CA ARG A 344 18.41 16.46 -21.30
C ARG A 344 17.71 15.96 -22.56
N GLY A 345 16.39 16.11 -22.61
CA GLY A 345 15.53 15.40 -23.57
C GLY A 345 15.35 13.92 -23.20
N HIS A 346 15.01 13.04 -24.13
CA HIS A 346 14.69 11.64 -23.86
C HIS A 346 15.88 10.70 -23.53
N VAL A 347 17.09 11.20 -23.21
CA VAL A 347 18.31 10.38 -23.02
C VAL A 347 19.08 10.72 -21.72
N TYR A 348 19.51 9.69 -20.96
CA TYR A 348 20.29 9.79 -19.70
C TYR A 348 21.81 9.77 -19.96
N ARG A 349 22.58 10.68 -19.34
CA ARG A 349 24.02 10.53 -19.04
C ARG A 349 24.39 11.28 -17.75
N ILE A 350 25.30 10.64 -16.98
CA ILE A 350 25.83 10.87 -15.62
C ILE A 350 25.79 12.30 -15.11
#